data_AF-A0AAN7BLD3-F1
#
_entry.id   AF-A0AAN7BLD3-F1
#
_cell.length_a   1.000
_cell.length_b   1.000
_cell.length_c   1.000
_cell.angle_alpha   90.00
_cell.angle_beta   90.00
_cell.angle_gamma   90.00
#
_symmetry.space_group_name_H-M   'P 1'
#
loop_
_entity.id
_entity.type
_entity.pdbx_description
1 polymer ?
#
loop_
_entity_poly.entity_id
_entity_poly.type
_entity_poly.pdbx_seq_one_letter_code
_entity_poly.pdbx_strand_id
1 'polypeptide(L)'
;MRFSAAFVPLALFAGSALASPVEVPAATIETHDSVEIPESVKNATALGIDLYGKVPSDAVRVDDHWTAEEGTLANAYFRAQIDLPAYEEQLEAAGVKLKRQNWANIGIGLWAQDNCQGQATYFDNVQYGWHHVSNINNFAVGISYRGLRRGEHLDFSRLRGSDRCGEYVTNILGPTGTGCGHIPATNCFRLWYE
;
A
#
# COMPACT_ATOMS: atom_id res chain seq x y z
N MET A 1 -9.70 41.78 -62.34
CA MET A 1 -9.12 40.52 -62.83
C MET A 1 -8.63 39.71 -61.64
N ARG A 2 -8.96 38.40 -61.64
CA ARG A 2 -8.44 37.30 -60.81
C ARG A 2 -8.93 37.18 -59.35
N PHE A 3 -9.94 36.32 -59.23
CA PHE A 3 -10.11 35.35 -58.16
C PHE A 3 -8.81 34.58 -57.89
N SER A 4 -8.57 34.22 -56.64
CA SER A 4 -8.18 32.84 -56.30
C SER A 4 -8.40 32.57 -54.81
N ALA A 5 -9.19 31.53 -54.58
CA ALA A 5 -9.54 30.98 -53.29
C ALA A 5 -8.31 30.37 -52.60
N ALA A 6 -8.20 30.56 -51.29
CA ALA A 6 -7.33 29.75 -50.45
C ALA A 6 -8.20 28.81 -49.61
N PHE A 7 -8.16 27.55 -50.05
CA PHE A 7 -8.58 26.31 -49.43
C PHE A 7 -8.67 26.29 -47.89
N VAL A 8 -9.85 25.88 -47.41
CA VAL A 8 -10.03 25.17 -46.13
C VAL A 8 -9.58 23.72 -46.33
N PRO A 9 -8.82 23.16 -45.37
CA PRO A 9 -9.11 21.81 -44.94
C PRO A 9 -9.43 21.78 -43.44
N LEU A 10 -10.63 21.28 -43.16
CA LEU A 10 -11.03 20.59 -41.94
C LEU A 10 -9.91 19.66 -41.49
N ALA A 11 -9.44 19.83 -40.26
CA ALA A 11 -8.88 18.74 -39.48
C ALA A 11 -9.69 18.64 -38.19
N LEU A 12 -10.77 17.84 -38.26
CA LEU A 12 -11.39 17.27 -37.07
C LEU A 12 -10.33 16.43 -36.35
N PHE A 13 -9.78 16.94 -35.26
CA PHE A 13 -9.29 16.06 -34.20
C PHE A 13 -10.45 15.75 -33.28
N ALA A 14 -11.28 14.80 -33.72
CA ALA A 14 -12.06 13.96 -32.82
C ALA A 14 -11.08 13.05 -32.08
N GLY A 15 -10.39 13.60 -31.09
CA GLY A 15 -9.67 12.83 -30.09
C GLY A 15 -10.70 12.29 -29.12
N SER A 16 -11.21 11.10 -29.40
CA SER A 16 -12.01 10.30 -28.48
C SER A 16 -11.24 10.16 -27.16
N ALA A 17 -11.56 11.01 -26.18
CA ALA A 17 -11.23 10.75 -24.80
C ALA A 17 -12.11 9.58 -24.37
N LEU A 18 -11.65 8.36 -24.71
CA LEU A 18 -12.02 7.18 -23.96
C LEU A 18 -11.52 7.46 -22.55
N ALA A 19 -12.46 7.86 -21.68
CA ALA A 19 -12.32 7.66 -20.26
C ALA A 19 -11.96 6.18 -20.10
N SER A 20 -10.67 5.90 -19.84
CA SER A 20 -10.28 4.59 -19.34
C SER A 20 -11.17 4.33 -18.12
N PRO A 21 -11.96 3.25 -18.10
CA PRO A 21 -12.55 2.84 -16.85
C PRO A 21 -11.39 2.65 -15.88
N VAL A 22 -11.44 3.37 -14.77
CA VAL A 22 -10.61 3.07 -13.61
C VAL A 22 -11.08 1.69 -13.17
N GLU A 23 -10.45 0.64 -13.71
CA GLU A 23 -10.45 -0.66 -13.06
C GLU A 23 -9.71 -0.46 -11.75
N VAL A 24 -10.44 -0.05 -10.72
CA VAL A 24 -10.08 -0.42 -9.36
C VAL A 24 -10.19 -1.93 -9.36
N PRO A 25 -9.09 -2.70 -9.26
CA PRO A 25 -9.23 -4.13 -9.09
C PRO A 25 -9.90 -4.32 -7.74
N ALA A 26 -11.23 -4.53 -7.75
CA ALA A 26 -11.93 -5.09 -6.62
C ALA A 26 -11.15 -6.36 -6.27
N ALA A 27 -10.62 -6.43 -5.05
CA ALA A 27 -9.91 -7.59 -4.57
C ALA A 27 -10.87 -8.78 -4.65
N THR A 28 -10.72 -9.62 -5.66
CA THR A 28 -11.49 -10.85 -5.78
C THR A 28 -11.00 -11.79 -4.69
N ILE A 29 -11.77 -11.92 -3.62
CA ILE A 29 -11.58 -13.00 -2.66
C ILE A 29 -11.91 -14.27 -3.42
N GLU A 30 -10.88 -15.06 -3.77
CA GLU A 30 -11.10 -16.39 -4.34
C GLU A 30 -11.82 -17.22 -3.27
N THR A 31 -13.09 -17.53 -3.50
CA THR A 31 -13.86 -18.47 -2.69
C THR A 31 -13.16 -19.81 -2.72
N HIS A 32 -12.59 -20.21 -1.59
CA HIS A 32 -12.05 -21.56 -1.39
C HIS A 32 -13.08 -22.38 -0.63
N ASP A 33 -13.48 -23.54 -1.17
CA ASP A 33 -14.57 -24.39 -0.64
C ASP A 33 -14.36 -24.88 0.81
N SER A 34 -13.20 -24.64 1.41
CA SER A 34 -12.82 -25.10 2.74
C SER A 34 -12.94 -24.05 3.86
N VAL A 35 -13.13 -22.76 3.55
CA VAL A 35 -13.18 -21.68 4.55
C VAL A 35 -14.37 -20.77 4.28
N GLU A 36 -15.29 -20.67 5.24
CA GLU A 36 -16.46 -19.81 5.13
C GLU A 36 -16.06 -18.33 5.22
N ILE A 37 -16.40 -17.56 4.18
CA ILE A 37 -16.16 -16.10 4.19
C ILE A 37 -17.12 -15.45 5.21
N PRO A 38 -16.62 -14.66 6.18
CA PRO A 38 -17.46 -13.93 7.12
C PRO A 38 -18.48 -13.04 6.41
N GLU A 39 -19.66 -12.88 7.00
CA GLU A 39 -20.73 -12.09 6.41
C GLU A 39 -20.35 -10.61 6.23
N SER A 40 -19.58 -10.05 7.17
CA SER A 40 -19.05 -8.69 7.09
C SER A 40 -18.13 -8.49 5.87
N VAL A 41 -17.24 -9.45 5.62
CA VAL A 41 -16.32 -9.48 4.48
C VAL A 41 -17.11 -9.65 3.17
N LYS A 42 -18.06 -10.61 3.11
CA LYS A 42 -18.96 -10.79 1.97
C LYS A 42 -19.72 -9.51 1.63
N ASN A 43 -20.31 -8.86 2.64
CA ASN A 43 -21.10 -7.65 2.48
C ASN A 43 -20.25 -6.47 1.99
N ALA A 44 -19.05 -6.28 2.56
CA ALA A 44 -18.15 -5.22 2.13
C ALA A 44 -17.63 -5.44 0.70
N THR A 45 -17.26 -6.67 0.34
CA THR A 45 -16.85 -7.01 -1.04
C THR A 45 -18.00 -6.82 -2.03
N ALA A 46 -19.25 -7.15 -1.65
CA ALA A 46 -20.43 -6.91 -2.49
C ALA A 46 -20.71 -5.42 -2.71
N LEU A 47 -20.29 -4.56 -1.78
CA LEU A 47 -20.34 -3.10 -1.91
C LEU A 47 -19.16 -2.52 -2.72
N GLY A 48 -18.29 -3.37 -3.28
CA GLY A 48 -17.10 -2.96 -4.04
C GLY A 48 -16.00 -2.33 -3.18
N ILE A 49 -16.05 -2.54 -1.86
CA ILE A 49 -15.07 -1.99 -0.94
C ILE A 49 -13.79 -2.81 -1.04
N ASP A 50 -12.69 -2.11 -1.27
CA ASP A 50 -11.37 -2.69 -1.17
C ASP A 50 -10.96 -2.82 0.30
N LEU A 51 -11.12 -4.02 0.86
CA LEU A 51 -10.78 -4.33 2.26
C LEU A 51 -9.29 -4.19 2.57
N TYR A 52 -8.43 -4.14 1.56
CA TYR A 52 -6.99 -3.96 1.73
C TYR A 52 -6.53 -2.56 1.33
N GLY A 53 -7.44 -1.77 0.77
CA GLY A 53 -7.19 -0.42 0.30
C GLY A 53 -7.38 0.65 1.38
N LYS A 54 -7.47 1.90 0.93
CA LYS A 54 -7.72 3.05 1.79
C LYS A 54 -9.08 2.95 2.49
N VAL A 55 -9.18 3.53 3.69
CA VAL A 55 -10.46 3.76 4.35
C VAL A 55 -11.39 4.52 3.39
N PRO A 56 -12.66 4.10 3.22
CA PRO A 56 -13.62 4.82 2.40
C PRO A 56 -13.76 6.29 2.79
N SER A 57 -14.04 7.14 1.79
CA SER A 57 -14.02 8.61 1.94
C SER A 57 -15.16 9.17 2.80
N ASP A 58 -16.18 8.36 3.11
CA ASP A 58 -17.30 8.69 3.98
C ASP A 58 -17.00 8.44 5.47
N ALA A 59 -15.78 8.03 5.82
CA ALA A 59 -15.32 7.98 7.20
C ALA A 59 -15.08 9.38 7.77
N VAL A 60 -15.50 9.60 9.01
CA VAL A 60 -15.28 10.84 9.77
C VAL A 60 -14.11 10.64 10.73
N ARG A 61 -13.10 11.51 10.64
CA ARG A 61 -11.99 11.49 11.59
C ARG A 61 -12.38 12.25 12.85
N VAL A 62 -12.33 11.55 13.99
CA VAL A 62 -12.55 12.11 15.32
C VAL A 62 -11.26 11.94 16.10
N ASP A 63 -10.59 13.06 16.39
CA ASP A 63 -9.29 13.09 17.04
C ASP A 63 -8.23 12.20 16.35
N ASP A 64 -7.93 11.06 16.97
CA ASP A 64 -6.89 10.11 16.58
C ASP A 64 -7.41 8.88 15.81
N HIS A 65 -8.73 8.73 15.63
CA HIS A 65 -9.34 7.56 14.99
C HIS A 65 -10.39 7.92 13.94
N TRP A 66 -10.77 6.92 13.14
CA TRP A 66 -11.83 7.04 12.14
C TRP A 66 -13.12 6.40 12.67
N THR A 67 -14.23 7.06 12.41
CA THR A 67 -15.58 6.63 12.78
C THR A 67 -16.48 6.66 11.55
N ALA A 68 -17.58 5.90 11.58
CA ALA A 68 -18.54 5.88 10.50
C ALA A 68 -19.94 5.54 11.01
N GLU A 69 -20.94 6.22 10.46
CA GLU A 69 -22.35 5.95 10.77
C GLU A 69 -22.82 4.62 10.16
N GLU A 70 -23.79 3.97 10.81
CA GLU A 70 -24.34 2.71 10.31
C GLU A 70 -24.97 2.91 8.92
N GLY A 71 -24.66 2.01 7.98
CA GLY A 71 -25.12 2.08 6.59
C GLY A 71 -24.16 2.79 5.62
N THR A 72 -23.05 3.36 6.10
CA THR A 72 -21.98 3.93 5.26
C THR A 72 -21.01 2.86 4.73
N LEU A 73 -20.27 3.16 3.67
CA LEU A 73 -19.22 2.27 3.14
C LEU A 73 -18.08 2.13 4.15
N ALA A 74 -17.70 3.21 4.82
CA ALA A 74 -16.71 3.17 5.90
C ALA A 74 -17.14 2.26 7.06
N ASN A 75 -18.43 2.22 7.42
CA ASN A 75 -18.93 1.31 8.45
C ASN A 75 -18.82 -0.15 8.01
N ALA A 76 -19.21 -0.47 6.77
CA ALA A 76 -19.04 -1.81 6.21
C ALA A 76 -17.55 -2.21 6.14
N TYR A 77 -16.66 -1.28 5.79
CA TYR A 77 -15.21 -1.48 5.83
C TYR A 77 -14.72 -1.80 7.25
N PHE A 78 -15.08 -1.00 8.26
CA PHE A 78 -14.63 -1.23 9.64
C PHE A 78 -15.14 -2.55 10.22
N ARG A 79 -16.39 -2.93 9.91
CA ARG A 79 -16.92 -4.24 10.32
C ARG A 79 -16.16 -5.39 9.68
N ALA A 80 -15.85 -5.28 8.39
CA ALA A 80 -15.02 -6.28 7.71
C ALA A 80 -13.60 -6.34 8.29
N GLN A 81 -12.99 -5.20 8.63
CA GLN A 81 -11.65 -5.16 9.26
C GLN A 81 -11.57 -5.90 10.61
N ILE A 82 -12.69 -6.02 11.33
CA ILE A 82 -12.74 -6.73 12.62
C ILE A 82 -12.62 -8.24 12.39
N ASP A 83 -13.32 -8.77 11.38
CA ASP A 83 -13.39 -10.21 11.11
C ASP A 83 -12.28 -10.70 10.17
N LEU A 84 -11.67 -9.78 9.42
CA LEU A 84 -10.65 -10.08 8.41
C LEU A 84 -9.45 -10.86 9.00
N PRO A 85 -8.85 -10.50 10.15
CA PRO A 85 -7.66 -11.22 10.65
C PRO A 85 -7.91 -12.70 10.96
N ALA A 86 -9.07 -13.01 11.55
CA ALA A 86 -9.43 -14.40 11.88
C ALA A 86 -9.73 -15.21 10.62
N TYR A 87 -10.34 -14.59 9.62
CA TYR A 87 -10.60 -15.20 8.32
C TYR A 87 -9.30 -15.45 7.53
N GLU A 88 -8.38 -14.49 7.56
CA GLU A 88 -7.06 -14.62 6.95
C GLU A 88 -6.26 -15.78 7.57
N GLU A 89 -6.27 -15.91 8.90
CA GLU A 89 -5.63 -17.03 9.61
C GLU A 89 -6.20 -18.39 9.18
N GLN A 90 -7.52 -18.48 8.99
CA GLN A 90 -8.16 -19.71 8.51
C GLN A 90 -7.78 -20.04 7.06
N LEU A 91 -7.67 -19.03 6.20
CA LEU A 91 -7.22 -19.19 4.82
C LEU A 91 -5.76 -19.65 4.75
N GLU A 92 -4.88 -19.06 5.57
CA GLU A 92 -3.48 -19.48 5.68
C GLU A 92 -3.35 -20.92 6.20
N ALA A 93 -4.12 -21.30 7.23
CA ALA A 93 -4.14 -22.66 7.75
C ALA A 93 -4.66 -23.68 6.71
N ALA A 94 -5.55 -23.26 5.81
CA ALA A 94 -6.01 -24.05 4.68
C ALA A 94 -5.03 -24.08 3.49
N GLY A 95 -3.87 -23.41 3.61
CA GLY A 95 -2.85 -23.33 2.56
C GLY A 95 -3.21 -22.39 1.40
N VAL A 96 -4.23 -21.55 1.58
CA VAL A 96 -4.66 -20.57 0.58
C VAL A 96 -3.71 -19.38 0.64
N LYS A 97 -2.96 -19.15 -0.44
CA LYS A 97 -2.17 -17.93 -0.58
C LYS A 97 -3.12 -16.77 -0.81
N LEU A 98 -3.44 -16.06 0.27
CA LEU A 98 -4.11 -14.76 0.21
C LEU A 98 -3.37 -13.88 -0.80
N LYS A 99 -4.08 -13.43 -1.84
CA LYS A 99 -3.61 -12.39 -2.73
C LYS A 99 -3.64 -11.07 -1.96
N ARG A 100 -2.70 -10.95 -1.01
CA ARG A 100 -2.47 -9.73 -0.25
C ARG A 100 -2.15 -8.66 -1.25
N GLN A 101 -2.86 -7.54 -1.19
CA GLN A 101 -2.55 -6.42 -2.04
C GLN A 101 -1.07 -6.08 -1.92
N ASN A 102 -0.48 -5.67 -3.03
CA ASN A 102 0.94 -5.32 -3.12
C ASN A 102 1.34 -4.21 -2.15
N TRP A 103 0.44 -3.64 -1.34
CA TRP A 103 0.58 -2.43 -0.55
C TRP A 103 0.26 -2.68 0.93
N ALA A 104 1.04 -2.05 1.79
CA ALA A 104 0.95 -2.10 3.24
C ALA A 104 0.65 -0.69 3.75
N ASN A 105 -0.42 -0.50 4.53
CA ASN A 105 -0.73 0.80 5.16
C ASN A 105 0.21 1.06 6.35
N ILE A 106 1.48 1.34 6.06
CA ILE A 106 2.57 1.64 6.99
C ILE A 106 3.35 2.81 6.40
N GLY A 107 3.74 3.76 7.25
CA GLY A 107 4.66 4.83 6.85
C GLY A 107 6.08 4.46 7.25
N ILE A 108 7.03 4.58 6.31
CA ILE A 108 8.44 4.32 6.56
C ILE A 108 9.26 5.53 6.17
N GLY A 109 9.99 6.08 7.15
CA GLY A 109 10.97 7.13 6.94
C GLY A 109 12.39 6.55 7.00
N LEU A 110 13.24 6.93 6.05
CA LEU A 110 14.68 6.77 6.14
C LEU A 110 15.32 8.14 6.39
N TRP A 111 16.24 8.23 7.35
CA TRP A 111 16.91 9.49 7.69
C TRP A 111 18.43 9.41 7.55
N ALA A 112 19.02 10.53 7.11
CA ALA A 112 20.46 10.71 6.98
C ALA A 112 21.20 10.87 8.32
N GLN A 113 20.48 11.00 9.44
CA GLN A 113 21.05 11.16 10.78
C GLN A 113 20.33 10.26 11.80
N ASP A 114 20.92 10.14 12.98
CA ASP A 114 20.39 9.36 14.10
C ASP A 114 19.08 9.93 14.65
N ASN A 115 18.37 9.10 15.41
CA ASN A 115 17.10 9.45 16.07
C ASN A 115 16.08 10.09 15.13
N CYS A 116 16.12 9.72 13.84
CA CYS A 116 15.12 10.11 12.85
C CYS A 116 15.07 11.63 12.64
N GLN A 117 16.24 12.26 12.65
CA GLN A 117 16.43 13.68 12.45
C GLN A 117 17.06 14.01 11.09
N GLY A 118 17.02 15.29 10.72
CA GLY A 118 17.65 15.79 9.51
C GLY A 118 16.87 15.45 8.23
N GLN A 119 17.61 15.22 7.14
CA GLN A 119 17.01 14.92 5.84
C GLN A 119 16.39 13.53 5.83
N ALA A 120 15.16 13.45 5.34
CA ALA A 120 14.35 12.24 5.34
C ALA A 120 13.88 11.87 3.93
N THR A 121 13.73 10.58 3.68
CA THR A 121 12.97 10.03 2.55
C THR A 121 11.78 9.27 3.13
N TYR A 122 10.56 9.76 2.88
CA TYR A 122 9.33 9.18 3.41
C TYR A 122 8.58 8.38 2.34
N PHE A 123 8.03 7.25 2.76
CA PHE A 123 7.23 6.35 1.95
C PHE A 123 5.95 6.03 2.70
N ASP A 124 4.81 6.36 2.10
CA ASP A 124 3.48 6.02 2.61
C ASP A 124 2.83 4.98 1.71
N ASN A 125 2.04 4.08 2.31
CA ASN A 125 1.52 2.90 1.64
C ASN A 125 2.69 2.13 0.99
N VAL A 126 3.46 1.40 1.78
CA VAL A 126 4.67 0.74 1.29
C VAL A 126 4.31 -0.53 0.53
N GLN A 127 4.88 -0.75 -0.65
CA GLN A 127 4.66 -2.00 -1.36
C GLN A 127 5.43 -3.19 -0.77
N TYR A 128 4.77 -4.35 -0.63
CA TYR A 128 5.41 -5.62 -0.31
C TYR A 128 6.25 -6.13 -1.49
N GLY A 129 7.41 -6.72 -1.18
CA GLY A 129 8.33 -7.31 -2.15
C GLY A 129 9.06 -6.29 -3.04
N TRP A 130 8.76 -4.98 -2.91
CA TRP A 130 9.35 -3.92 -3.71
C TRP A 130 10.50 -3.22 -2.98
N HIS A 131 11.52 -2.84 -3.74
CA HIS A 131 12.65 -2.05 -3.25
C HIS A 131 12.32 -0.55 -3.29
N HIS A 132 12.18 0.06 -2.12
CA HIS A 132 11.99 1.49 -1.95
C HIS A 132 13.35 2.15 -1.77
N VAL A 133 13.66 3.11 -2.63
CA VAL A 133 15.03 3.63 -2.80
C VAL A 133 15.12 5.09 -2.38
N SER A 134 16.15 5.39 -1.59
CA SER A 134 16.58 6.74 -1.26
C SER A 134 17.82 7.12 -2.07
N ASN A 135 17.91 8.41 -2.42
CA ASN A 135 19.04 8.95 -3.18
C ASN A 135 20.28 9.24 -2.33
N ILE A 136 20.16 9.17 -1.01
CA ILE A 136 21.23 9.44 -0.04
C ILE A 136 21.48 8.22 0.85
N ASN A 137 22.57 8.26 1.62
CA ASN A 137 22.83 7.26 2.66
C ASN A 137 22.02 7.60 3.91
N ASN A 138 21.32 6.61 4.45
CA ASN A 138 20.48 6.74 5.63
C ASN A 138 21.00 5.83 6.74
N PHE A 139 20.85 6.28 7.99
CA PHE A 139 21.38 5.63 9.20
C PHE A 139 20.30 5.41 10.26
N ALA A 140 19.09 5.90 10.03
CA ALA A 140 17.93 5.60 10.85
C ALA A 140 16.72 5.26 9.98
N VAL A 141 15.86 4.39 10.51
CA VAL A 141 14.56 4.05 9.97
C VAL A 141 13.49 4.31 11.01
N GLY A 142 12.29 4.61 10.55
CA GLY A 142 11.19 4.88 11.46
C GLY A 142 9.89 4.54 10.81
N ILE A 143 9.05 4.02 11.68
CA ILE A 143 7.82 3.32 11.34
C ILE A 143 6.68 4.13 11.95
N SER A 144 5.76 4.59 11.12
CA SER A 144 4.64 5.45 11.53
C SER A 144 3.28 4.83 11.22
N TYR A 145 2.29 5.29 11.99
CA TYR A 145 0.86 4.90 11.98
C TYR A 145 0.56 3.45 12.38
N ARG A 146 1.42 2.48 12.02
CA ARG A 146 1.41 1.13 12.58
C ARG A 146 2.80 0.53 12.59
N GLY A 147 3.06 -0.35 13.53
CA GLY A 147 4.27 -1.17 13.52
C GLY A 147 4.19 -2.36 12.55
N LEU A 148 5.24 -3.18 12.54
CA LEU A 148 5.22 -4.44 11.80
C LEU A 148 4.24 -5.43 12.45
N ARG A 149 3.52 -6.18 11.63
CA ARG A 149 2.65 -7.29 12.03
C ARG A 149 3.46 -8.58 12.13
N ARG A 150 2.83 -9.63 12.69
CA ARG A 150 3.41 -10.98 12.66
C ARG A 150 3.60 -11.40 11.20
N GLY A 151 4.77 -11.94 10.86
CA GLY A 151 5.13 -12.33 9.50
C GLY A 151 5.59 -11.16 8.62
N GLU A 152 5.53 -9.90 9.06
CA GLU A 152 6.12 -8.78 8.32
C GLU A 152 7.59 -8.57 8.69
N HIS A 153 8.38 -8.26 7.67
CA HIS A 153 9.82 -8.07 7.79
C HIS A 153 10.25 -6.85 6.96
N LEU A 154 11.21 -6.10 7.48
CA LEU A 154 11.88 -5.04 6.74
C LEU A 154 13.33 -5.40 6.49
N ASP A 155 13.70 -5.58 5.23
CA ASP A 155 15.08 -5.73 4.81
C ASP A 155 15.66 -4.37 4.42
N PHE A 156 16.92 -4.15 4.76
CA PHE A 156 17.67 -2.96 4.37
C PHE A 156 18.85 -3.36 3.50
N SER A 157 19.06 -2.61 2.44
CA SER A 157 20.14 -2.80 1.47
C SER A 157 20.85 -1.47 1.17
N ARG A 158 22.06 -1.54 0.65
CA ARG A 158 22.86 -0.38 0.29
C ARG A 158 23.44 -0.49 -1.11
N LEU A 159 23.98 0.63 -1.58
CA LEU A 159 24.62 0.75 -2.88
C LEU A 159 25.79 -0.23 -3.03
N ARG A 160 25.73 -1.05 -4.08
CA ARG A 160 26.85 -1.85 -4.57
C ARG A 160 26.97 -1.72 -6.08
N GLY A 161 28.11 -1.22 -6.54
CA GLY A 161 28.29 -0.89 -7.96
C GLY A 161 27.31 0.19 -8.40
N SER A 162 26.42 -0.14 -9.33
CA SER A 162 25.34 0.75 -9.82
C SER A 162 23.97 0.50 -9.19
N ASP A 163 23.81 -0.55 -8.39
CA ASP A 163 22.54 -0.91 -7.78
C ASP A 163 22.45 -0.38 -6.35
N ARG A 164 21.51 0.55 -6.09
CA ARG A 164 21.27 1.15 -4.78
C ARG A 164 20.76 0.14 -3.73
N CYS A 165 20.26 -1.02 -4.16
CA CYS A 165 19.85 -2.12 -3.28
C CYS A 165 20.76 -3.35 -3.40
N GLY A 166 21.92 -3.23 -4.06
CA GLY A 166 22.75 -4.35 -4.51
C GLY A 166 23.52 -5.11 -3.43
N GLU A 167 23.52 -4.62 -2.18
CA GLU A 167 24.07 -5.34 -1.03
C GLU A 167 23.09 -5.32 0.13
N TYR A 168 22.69 -6.50 0.61
CA TYR A 168 21.92 -6.66 1.84
C TYR A 168 22.75 -6.25 3.05
N VAL A 169 22.13 -5.56 3.99
CA VAL A 169 22.77 -5.01 5.20
C VAL A 169 22.23 -5.68 6.45
N THR A 170 20.93 -5.55 6.69
CA THR A 170 20.27 -6.02 7.92
C THR A 170 18.77 -6.12 7.70
N ASN A 171 18.06 -6.64 8.70
CA ASN A 171 16.61 -6.63 8.73
C ASN A 171 16.04 -6.37 10.12
N ILE A 172 14.77 -5.98 10.15
CA ILE A 172 13.93 -5.93 11.35
C ILE A 172 12.92 -7.07 11.21
N LEU A 173 12.96 -8.00 12.15
CA LEU A 173 12.17 -9.22 12.14
C LEU A 173 10.96 -9.12 13.08
N GLY A 174 9.77 -9.34 12.54
CA GLY A 174 8.56 -9.59 13.32
C GLY A 174 7.92 -8.33 13.92
N PRO A 175 6.92 -8.52 14.82
CA PRO A 175 6.12 -7.43 15.31
C PRO A 175 6.94 -6.35 16.02
N THR A 176 6.75 -5.10 15.61
CA THR A 176 7.39 -3.93 16.23
C THR A 176 6.33 -2.88 16.56
N GLY A 177 6.68 -1.92 17.41
CA GLY A 177 5.88 -0.71 17.60
C GLY A 177 6.18 0.33 16.51
N THR A 178 5.43 1.43 16.51
CA THR A 178 5.86 2.65 15.83
C THR A 178 7.06 3.27 16.56
N GLY A 179 7.89 4.01 15.85
CA GLY A 179 9.04 4.69 16.45
C GLY A 179 10.23 4.80 15.53
N CYS A 180 11.38 5.09 16.14
CA CYS A 180 12.64 5.34 15.47
C CYS A 180 13.68 4.29 15.87
N GLY A 181 14.46 3.80 14.92
CA GLY A 181 15.56 2.87 15.16
C GLY A 181 16.79 3.22 14.33
N HIS A 182 17.97 2.98 14.89
CA HIS A 182 19.22 3.06 14.16
C HIS A 182 19.41 1.82 13.27
N ILE A 183 19.90 2.02 12.06
CA ILE A 183 20.26 0.96 11.12
C ILE A 183 21.63 1.27 10.49
N PRO A 184 22.41 0.26 10.08
CA PRO A 184 23.63 0.54 9.35
C PRO A 184 23.32 1.25 8.02
N ALA A 185 24.32 1.93 7.46
CA ALA A 185 24.17 2.74 6.26
C ALA A 185 23.40 2.02 5.14
N THR A 186 22.24 2.57 4.79
CA THR A 186 21.30 2.00 3.80
C THR A 186 20.91 3.03 2.75
N ASN A 187 20.58 2.56 1.55
CA ASN A 187 19.96 3.38 0.51
C ASN A 187 18.58 2.86 0.15
N CYS A 188 18.15 1.73 0.69
CA CYS A 188 17.04 0.98 0.17
C CYS A 188 16.44 0.08 1.24
N PHE A 189 15.12 -0.05 1.25
CA PHE A 189 14.47 -1.07 2.07
C PHE A 189 13.43 -1.85 1.26
N ARG A 190 13.06 -3.02 1.77
CA ARG A 190 11.99 -3.85 1.24
C ARG A 190 11.14 -4.36 2.39
N LEU A 191 9.85 -4.07 2.35
CA LEU A 191 8.87 -4.72 3.21
C LEU A 191 8.47 -6.04 2.55
N TRP A 192 8.44 -7.14 3.29
CA TRP A 192 7.97 -8.42 2.78
C TRP A 192 7.24 -9.21 3.87
N TYR A 193 6.54 -10.26 3.44
CA TYR A 193 5.75 -11.11 4.31
C TYR A 193 6.18 -12.57 4.13
N GLU A 194 6.38 -13.29 5.24
CA GLU A 194 6.66 -14.74 5.28
C GLU A 194 5.38 -15.55 5.54
#